data_AF-A0A964JME3-F1
#
_entry.id   AF-A0A964JME3-F1
#
_cell.length_a   1.000
_cell.length_b   1.000
_cell.length_c   1.000
_cell.angle_alpha   90.00
_cell.angle_beta   90.00
_cell.angle_gamma   90.00
#
_symmetry.space_group_name_H-M   'P 1'
#
loop_
_entity.id
_entity.type
_entity.pdbx_description
1 polymer ?
#
loop_
_entity_poly.entity_id
_entity_poly.type
_entity_poly.pdbx_seq_one_letter_code
_entity_poly.pdbx_strand_id
1 'polypeptide(L)'
;MADSQKLSIDELRQRVNAISGQYDAHFAGQPRISRDPMLMEGMRDALASAVGALLDSKESPDRNSVLETAKHNLGLYEQEVKAITQAQSSGPDAVEAHRLATWVTLATRRYQRHFAGQSRPTRDLGLLAELIGDLERLKEDISGLAAEFENAELLEGRQIVERSVTLYRAERGEIVAARSRSTLEEQVNLLAAVANEQFQMYQDHFAGKSRLSRRPDLLVRIITSLEEVQAQMRALGVLQPENASNQKNIGTVQGRLDFYRGEVEEVRKVRQTSSFDDLVAALGSAANQVFDEYRKSFAGADRASRELKQLNRMCDQLYEVAHQMDDLDRVRENDSNVANLAIVLDTLRLYEREYDEIRKVQVASTAP
;
A
#
# COMPACT_ATOMS: atom_id res chain seq x y z
N MET A 1 44.58 -17.66 18.66
CA MET A 1 44.31 -16.87 17.43
C MET A 1 43.22 -17.63 16.70
N ALA A 2 42.02 -17.05 16.66
CA ALA A 2 40.87 -17.68 16.00
C ALA A 2 41.12 -17.69 14.49
N ASP A 3 41.05 -18.87 13.90
CA ASP A 3 41.09 -19.07 12.47
C ASP A 3 39.82 -18.43 11.89
N SER A 4 39.93 -17.18 11.41
CA SER A 4 38.83 -16.51 10.73
C SER A 4 38.51 -17.33 9.48
N GLN A 5 37.45 -18.11 9.57
CA GLN A 5 36.91 -18.96 8.51
C GLN A 5 36.80 -18.12 7.22
N LYS A 6 37.75 -18.30 6.29
CA LYS A 6 37.73 -17.58 5.01
C LYS A 6 36.51 -18.02 4.24
N LEU A 7 35.58 -17.10 4.02
CA LEU A 7 34.39 -17.31 3.21
C LEU A 7 34.80 -17.80 1.81
N SER A 8 34.10 -18.81 1.31
CA SER A 8 34.23 -19.30 -0.05
C SER A 8 33.74 -18.26 -1.06
N ILE A 9 34.16 -18.40 -2.33
CA ILE A 9 33.72 -17.50 -3.41
C ILE A 9 32.20 -17.58 -3.61
N ASP A 10 31.61 -18.78 -3.47
CA ASP A 10 30.16 -18.97 -3.56
C ASP A 10 29.40 -18.25 -2.45
N GLU A 11 29.89 -18.31 -1.20
CA GLU A 11 29.30 -17.57 -0.07
C GLU A 11 29.42 -16.05 -0.28
N LEU A 12 30.56 -15.58 -0.80
CA LEU A 12 30.76 -14.16 -1.12
C LEU A 12 29.83 -13.71 -2.25
N ARG A 13 29.62 -14.54 -3.28
CA ARG A 13 28.64 -14.29 -4.34
C ARG A 13 27.23 -14.19 -3.79
N GLN A 14 26.81 -15.16 -2.97
CA GLN A 14 25.49 -15.13 -2.35
C GLN A 14 25.30 -13.86 -1.51
N ARG A 15 26.32 -13.44 -0.77
CA ARG A 15 26.29 -12.21 0.01
C ARG A 15 26.17 -10.96 -0.87
N VAL A 16 26.94 -10.85 -1.95
CA VAL A 16 26.83 -9.73 -2.91
C VAL A 16 25.44 -9.69 -3.53
N ASN A 17 24.91 -10.84 -3.98
CA ASN A 17 23.57 -10.92 -4.55
C ASN A 17 22.48 -10.58 -3.54
N ALA A 18 22.62 -10.99 -2.27
CA ALA A 18 21.70 -10.65 -1.21
C ALA A 18 21.68 -9.13 -0.93
N ILE A 19 22.85 -8.48 -0.90
CA ILE A 19 22.96 -7.02 -0.76
C ILE A 19 22.30 -6.32 -1.97
N SER A 20 22.56 -6.78 -3.19
CA SER A 20 21.89 -6.24 -4.39
C SER A 20 20.38 -6.41 -4.34
N GLY A 21 19.89 -7.57 -3.87
CA GLY A 21 18.46 -7.79 -3.65
C GLY A 21 17.85 -6.85 -2.61
N GLN A 22 18.60 -6.50 -1.56
CA GLN A 22 18.18 -5.47 -0.61
C GLN A 22 18.13 -4.08 -1.26
N TYR A 23 19.05 -3.76 -2.17
CA TYR A 23 19.04 -2.48 -2.88
C TYR A 23 17.80 -2.35 -3.76
N ASP A 24 17.48 -3.40 -4.51
CA ASP A 24 16.31 -3.40 -5.38
C ASP A 24 15.00 -3.30 -4.58
N ALA A 25 14.96 -3.95 -3.42
CA ALA A 25 13.81 -3.90 -2.52
C ALA A 25 13.65 -2.50 -1.88
N HIS A 26 14.71 -1.94 -1.32
CA HIS A 26 14.63 -0.78 -0.43
C HIS A 26 14.98 0.56 -1.08
N PHE A 27 15.62 0.59 -2.25
CA PHE A 27 16.15 1.83 -2.81
C PHE A 27 15.85 2.04 -4.29
N ALA A 28 15.87 0.98 -5.10
CA ALA A 28 15.55 1.11 -6.52
C ALA A 28 14.14 1.72 -6.69
N GLY A 29 14.00 2.73 -7.54
CA GLY A 29 12.70 3.37 -7.82
C GLY A 29 12.07 4.19 -6.67
N GLN A 30 12.72 4.28 -5.50
CA GLN A 30 12.28 5.19 -4.43
C GLN A 30 12.91 6.57 -4.62
N PRO A 31 12.23 7.69 -4.34
CA PRO A 31 12.89 8.98 -4.38
C PRO A 31 13.91 9.15 -3.26
N ARG A 32 14.98 9.89 -3.52
CA ARG A 32 16.15 9.98 -2.62
C ARG A 32 15.84 10.53 -1.24
N ILE A 33 14.87 11.42 -1.15
CA ILE A 33 14.51 12.11 0.08
C ILE A 33 13.79 11.22 1.10
N SER A 34 13.12 10.13 0.70
CA SER A 34 12.54 9.16 1.66
C SER A 34 13.44 7.99 2.03
N ARG A 35 14.60 7.84 1.40
CA ARG A 35 15.45 6.66 1.63
C ARG A 35 16.17 6.76 2.97
N ASP A 36 16.32 5.64 3.66
CA ASP A 36 17.13 5.56 4.88
C ASP A 36 18.63 5.65 4.56
N PRO A 37 19.32 6.75 4.90
CA PRO A 37 20.75 6.89 4.64
C PRO A 37 21.57 5.88 5.46
N MET A 38 21.15 5.53 6.68
CA MET A 38 21.88 4.60 7.55
C MET A 38 21.83 3.17 7.00
N LEU A 39 20.69 2.74 6.46
CA LEU A 39 20.59 1.45 5.80
C LEU A 39 21.47 1.40 4.54
N MET A 40 21.50 2.46 3.74
CA MET A 40 22.37 2.54 2.56
C MET A 40 23.86 2.50 2.95
N GLU A 41 24.25 3.22 4.01
CA GLU A 41 25.60 3.18 4.58
C GLU A 41 25.96 1.78 5.07
N GLY A 42 25.06 1.11 5.79
CA GLY A 42 25.27 -0.27 6.24
C GLY A 42 25.46 -1.25 5.07
N MET A 43 24.69 -1.09 4.00
CA MET A 43 24.84 -1.90 2.78
C MET A 43 26.16 -1.60 2.05
N ARG A 44 26.54 -0.32 1.93
CA ARG A 44 27.85 0.10 1.39
C ARG A 44 28.98 -0.56 2.18
N ASP A 45 28.94 -0.49 3.51
CA ASP A 45 30.00 -1.01 4.37
C ASP A 45 30.07 -2.54 4.32
N ALA A 46 28.91 -3.21 4.30
CA ALA A 46 28.84 -4.65 4.11
C ALA A 46 29.41 -5.09 2.74
N LEU A 47 29.16 -4.31 1.68
CA LEU A 47 29.68 -4.57 0.35
C LEU A 47 31.18 -4.27 0.25
N ALA A 48 31.66 -3.20 0.89
CA ALA A 48 33.09 -2.90 1.00
C ALA A 48 33.86 -4.02 1.72
N SER A 49 33.27 -4.57 2.79
CA SER A 49 33.81 -5.75 3.47
C SER A 49 33.87 -6.98 2.55
N ALA A 50 32.82 -7.23 1.74
CA ALA A 50 32.82 -8.31 0.76
C ALA A 50 33.87 -8.12 -0.34
N VAL A 51 34.06 -6.89 -0.83
CA VAL A 51 35.12 -6.52 -1.77
C VAL A 51 36.50 -6.81 -1.17
N GLY A 52 36.75 -6.44 0.09
CA GLY A 52 37.99 -6.76 0.80
C GLY A 52 38.24 -8.27 0.90
N ALA A 53 37.24 -9.05 1.29
CA ALA A 53 37.35 -10.51 1.37
C ALA A 53 37.61 -11.17 0.00
N LEU A 54 36.98 -10.66 -1.07
CA LEU A 54 37.26 -11.10 -2.44
C LEU A 54 38.69 -10.75 -2.84
N LEU A 55 39.20 -9.56 -2.47
CA LEU A 55 40.58 -9.16 -2.73
C LEU A 55 41.60 -10.11 -2.09
N ASP A 56 41.34 -10.55 -0.86
CA ASP A 56 42.20 -11.47 -0.08
C ASP A 56 42.06 -12.96 -0.45
N SER A 57 41.09 -13.28 -1.31
CA SER A 57 40.87 -14.65 -1.82
C SER A 57 41.78 -14.95 -3.02
N LYS A 58 42.01 -16.25 -3.28
CA LYS A 58 42.86 -16.68 -4.41
C LYS A 58 42.23 -16.26 -5.73
N GLU A 59 43.03 -15.70 -6.62
CA GLU A 59 42.56 -15.28 -7.94
C GLU A 59 41.96 -16.46 -8.72
N SER A 60 40.79 -16.21 -9.30
CA SER A 60 40.10 -17.09 -10.22
C SER A 60 39.19 -16.26 -11.13
N PRO A 61 38.81 -16.75 -12.32
CA PRO A 61 37.85 -16.06 -13.18
C PRO A 61 36.52 -15.78 -12.47
N ASP A 62 36.07 -16.74 -11.65
CA ASP A 62 34.83 -16.68 -10.90
C ASP A 62 34.85 -15.59 -9.82
N ARG A 63 35.95 -15.51 -9.06
CA ARG A 63 36.22 -14.45 -8.10
C ARG A 63 36.27 -13.09 -8.78
N ASN A 64 36.95 -12.97 -9.91
CA ASN A 64 37.10 -11.69 -10.62
C ASN A 64 35.75 -11.17 -11.12
N SER A 65 34.88 -12.06 -11.63
CA SER A 65 33.53 -11.67 -12.03
C SER A 65 32.71 -11.12 -10.85
N VAL A 66 32.73 -11.79 -9.69
CA VAL A 66 32.00 -11.33 -8.50
C VAL A 66 32.58 -10.02 -7.96
N LEU A 67 33.91 -9.88 -7.98
CA LEU A 67 34.61 -8.67 -7.53
C LEU A 67 34.26 -7.45 -8.38
N GLU A 68 34.17 -7.60 -9.70
CA GLU A 68 33.78 -6.49 -10.59
C GLU A 68 32.34 -6.02 -10.33
N THR A 69 31.39 -6.96 -10.18
CA THR A 69 30.02 -6.61 -9.78
C THR A 69 29.97 -5.91 -8.42
N ALA A 70 30.71 -6.43 -7.44
CA ALA A 70 30.75 -5.85 -6.09
C ALA A 70 31.36 -4.44 -6.08
N LYS A 71 32.44 -4.19 -6.83
CA LYS A 71 33.05 -2.85 -6.97
C LYS A 71 32.11 -1.87 -7.67
N HIS A 72 31.45 -2.31 -8.74
CA HIS A 72 30.48 -1.48 -9.45
C HIS A 72 29.34 -1.03 -8.51
N ASN A 73 28.75 -1.99 -7.79
CA ASN A 73 27.68 -1.73 -6.83
C ASN A 73 28.16 -0.83 -5.67
N LEU A 74 29.39 -1.03 -5.18
CA LEU A 74 29.95 -0.20 -4.12
C LEU A 74 30.06 1.27 -4.56
N GLY A 75 30.57 1.53 -5.76
CA GLY A 75 30.65 2.88 -6.31
C GLY A 75 29.26 3.51 -6.49
N LEU A 76 28.26 2.73 -6.87
CA LEU A 76 26.86 3.17 -6.95
C LEU A 76 26.34 3.57 -5.56
N TYR A 77 26.52 2.73 -4.54
CA TYR A 77 26.02 3.00 -3.20
C TYR A 77 26.72 4.19 -2.54
N GLU A 78 28.01 4.39 -2.78
CA GLU A 78 28.74 5.59 -2.32
C GLU A 78 28.17 6.90 -2.90
N GLN A 79 27.83 6.89 -4.19
CA GLN A 79 27.17 8.04 -4.84
C GLN A 79 25.76 8.23 -4.28
N GLU A 80 25.05 7.14 -4.04
CA GLU A 80 23.68 7.17 -3.59
C GLU A 80 23.56 7.70 -2.15
N VAL A 81 24.46 7.32 -1.23
CA VAL A 81 24.51 7.91 0.13
C VAL A 81 24.59 9.44 0.04
N LYS A 82 25.55 9.96 -0.75
CA LYS A 82 25.72 11.42 -0.91
C LYS A 82 24.47 12.08 -1.47
N ALA A 83 23.86 11.47 -2.48
CA ALA A 83 22.68 12.01 -3.13
C ALA A 83 21.44 11.97 -2.22
N ILE A 84 21.30 10.95 -1.38
CA ILE A 84 20.26 10.85 -0.34
C ILE A 84 20.45 11.94 0.69
N THR A 85 21.64 12.07 1.28
CA THR A 85 21.94 13.10 2.28
C THR A 85 21.70 14.50 1.71
N GLN A 86 22.10 14.74 0.46
CA GLN A 86 21.86 16.01 -0.20
C GLN A 86 20.36 16.28 -0.40
N ALA A 87 19.59 15.29 -0.86
CA ALA A 87 18.15 15.43 -1.04
C ALA A 87 17.42 15.67 0.30
N GLN A 88 17.85 15.00 1.37
CA GLN A 88 17.30 15.18 2.71
C GLN A 88 17.68 16.53 3.33
N SER A 89 18.80 17.12 2.92
CA SER A 89 19.20 18.48 3.33
C SER A 89 18.41 19.61 2.64
N SER A 90 17.52 19.29 1.69
CA SER A 90 16.71 20.27 0.95
C SER A 90 15.60 20.96 1.77
N GLY A 91 15.47 20.65 3.06
CA GLY A 91 14.58 21.33 3.99
C GLY A 91 13.20 20.67 4.15
N PRO A 92 12.39 21.14 5.11
CA PRO A 92 11.11 20.53 5.46
C PRO A 92 10.09 20.56 4.32
N ASP A 93 10.04 21.63 3.52
CA ASP A 93 9.11 21.75 2.40
C ASP A 93 9.38 20.72 1.29
N ALA A 94 10.65 20.35 1.08
CA ALA A 94 11.01 19.30 0.13
C ALA A 94 10.54 17.92 0.62
N VAL A 95 10.66 17.65 1.93
CA VAL A 95 10.19 16.41 2.56
C VAL A 95 8.67 16.31 2.43
N GLU A 96 7.96 17.40 2.71
CA GLU A 96 6.51 17.47 2.59
C GLU A 96 6.05 17.32 1.13
N ALA A 97 6.74 17.97 0.19
CA ALA A 97 6.45 17.84 -1.24
C ALA A 97 6.49 16.37 -1.70
N HIS A 98 7.54 15.67 -1.28
CA HIS A 98 7.68 14.25 -1.56
C HIS A 98 6.61 13.41 -0.85
N ARG A 99 6.28 13.71 0.41
CA ARG A 99 5.19 13.05 1.13
C ARG A 99 3.87 13.17 0.36
N LEU A 100 3.52 14.35 -0.14
CA LEU A 100 2.32 14.56 -0.94
C LEU A 100 2.37 13.78 -2.27
N ALA A 101 3.49 13.83 -3.00
CA ALA A 101 3.66 13.06 -4.24
C ALA A 101 3.53 11.54 -4.01
N THR A 102 3.96 11.07 -2.84
CA THR A 102 3.79 9.68 -2.40
C THR A 102 2.32 9.31 -2.30
N TRP A 103 1.55 10.11 -1.57
CA TRP A 103 0.13 9.87 -1.37
C TRP A 103 -0.64 9.89 -2.69
N VAL A 104 -0.30 10.80 -3.61
CA VAL A 104 -0.87 10.81 -4.98
C VAL A 104 -0.56 9.50 -5.71
N THR A 105 0.67 9.02 -5.63
CA THR A 105 1.06 7.75 -6.25
C THR A 105 0.29 6.57 -5.64
N LEU A 106 0.18 6.51 -4.32
CA LEU A 106 -0.53 5.43 -3.64
C LEU A 106 -2.04 5.42 -3.96
N ALA A 107 -2.69 6.57 -3.98
CA ALA A 107 -4.10 6.69 -4.35
C ALA A 107 -4.35 6.22 -5.80
N THR A 108 -3.46 6.60 -6.73
CA THR A 108 -3.58 6.18 -8.13
C THR A 108 -3.31 4.69 -8.34
N ARG A 109 -2.36 4.11 -7.58
CA ARG A 109 -2.13 2.65 -7.56
C ARG A 109 -3.33 1.89 -7.01
N ARG A 110 -3.94 2.38 -5.93
CA ARG A 110 -5.16 1.79 -5.36
C ARG A 110 -6.30 1.78 -6.38
N TYR A 111 -6.50 2.86 -7.13
CA TYR A 111 -7.45 2.87 -8.24
C TYR A 111 -7.14 1.80 -9.30
N GLN A 112 -5.87 1.69 -9.72
CA GLN A 112 -5.46 0.71 -10.73
C GLN A 112 -5.77 -0.74 -10.31
N ARG A 113 -5.59 -1.09 -9.04
CA ARG A 113 -5.86 -2.45 -8.54
C ARG A 113 -7.37 -2.77 -8.52
N HIS A 114 -8.19 -1.79 -8.11
CA HIS A 114 -9.61 -2.02 -7.84
C HIS A 114 -10.54 -1.76 -9.03
N PHE A 115 -10.17 -0.88 -9.96
CA PHE A 115 -11.04 -0.42 -11.05
C PHE A 115 -10.50 -0.71 -12.45
N ALA A 116 -9.20 -0.54 -12.70
CA ALA A 116 -8.66 -0.64 -14.06
C ALA A 116 -8.76 -2.07 -14.61
N GLY A 117 -9.43 -2.22 -15.76
CA GLY A 117 -9.66 -3.52 -16.41
C GLY A 117 -10.68 -4.41 -15.68
N GLN A 118 -11.34 -3.90 -14.64
CA GLN A 118 -12.30 -4.65 -13.85
C GLN A 118 -13.74 -4.44 -14.34
N SER A 119 -14.61 -5.41 -14.06
CA SER A 119 -16.02 -5.32 -14.43
C SER A 119 -16.72 -4.21 -13.63
N ARG A 120 -17.14 -3.15 -14.33
CA ARG A 120 -17.82 -1.97 -13.75
C ARG A 120 -19.01 -2.28 -12.85
N PRO A 121 -19.95 -3.17 -13.21
CA PRO A 121 -21.18 -3.35 -12.45
C PRO A 121 -20.93 -3.72 -10.97
N THR A 122 -19.88 -4.49 -10.68
CA THR A 122 -19.60 -4.94 -9.30
C THR A 122 -18.69 -3.99 -8.51
N ARG A 123 -18.17 -2.91 -9.11
CA ARG A 123 -17.15 -2.06 -8.45
C ARG A 123 -17.68 -1.27 -7.26
N ASP A 124 -16.85 -1.13 -6.24
CA ASP A 124 -17.17 -0.38 -5.03
C ASP A 124 -17.22 1.14 -5.28
N LEU A 125 -18.42 1.70 -5.30
CA LEU A 125 -18.63 3.15 -5.46
C LEU A 125 -18.18 3.95 -4.22
N GLY A 126 -18.21 3.35 -3.04
CA GLY A 126 -17.75 3.97 -1.79
C GLY A 126 -16.24 4.12 -1.77
N LEU A 127 -15.50 3.10 -2.23
CA LEU A 127 -14.05 3.23 -2.42
C LEU A 127 -13.70 4.30 -3.46
N LEU A 128 -14.43 4.36 -4.58
CA LEU A 128 -14.18 5.39 -5.60
C LEU A 128 -14.44 6.79 -5.06
N ALA A 129 -15.47 6.97 -4.23
CA ALA A 129 -15.75 8.23 -3.56
C ALA A 129 -14.65 8.61 -2.55
N GLU A 130 -14.13 7.64 -1.78
CA GLU A 130 -12.99 7.84 -0.88
C GLU A 130 -11.76 8.31 -1.66
N LEU A 131 -11.40 7.63 -2.76
CA LEU A 131 -10.26 8.01 -3.60
C LEU A 131 -10.40 9.41 -4.21
N ILE A 132 -11.61 9.81 -4.61
CA ILE A 132 -11.88 11.18 -5.08
C ILE A 132 -11.65 12.19 -3.94
N GLY A 133 -12.15 11.91 -2.74
CA GLY A 133 -11.97 12.78 -1.58
C GLY A 133 -10.51 12.90 -1.14
N ASP A 134 -9.77 11.78 -1.12
CA ASP A 134 -8.32 11.76 -0.82
C ASP A 134 -7.56 12.63 -1.83
N LEU A 135 -7.83 12.47 -3.13
CA LEU A 135 -7.17 13.26 -4.17
C LEU A 135 -7.55 14.75 -4.11
N GLU A 136 -8.79 15.09 -3.77
CA GLU A 136 -9.21 16.48 -3.59
C GLU A 136 -8.49 17.14 -2.42
N ARG A 137 -8.36 16.44 -1.28
CA ARG A 137 -7.55 16.92 -0.15
C ARG A 137 -6.08 17.11 -0.55
N LEU A 138 -5.49 16.12 -1.21
CA LEU A 138 -4.11 16.22 -1.70
C LEU A 138 -3.93 17.38 -2.70
N LYS A 139 -4.95 17.70 -3.50
CA LYS A 139 -4.93 18.86 -4.40
C LYS A 139 -4.80 20.16 -3.61
N GLU A 140 -5.55 20.29 -2.53
CA GLU A 140 -5.52 21.46 -1.64
C GLU A 140 -4.16 21.57 -0.96
N ASP A 141 -3.67 20.48 -0.37
CA ASP A 141 -2.35 20.43 0.30
C ASP A 141 -1.20 20.77 -0.67
N ILE A 142 -1.19 20.18 -1.87
CA ILE A 142 -0.20 20.46 -2.92
C ILE A 142 -0.28 21.93 -3.37
N SER A 143 -1.48 22.47 -3.54
CA SER A 143 -1.65 23.86 -3.99
C SER A 143 -1.21 24.86 -2.92
N GLY A 144 -1.43 24.53 -1.63
CA GLY A 144 -0.94 25.32 -0.51
C GLY A 144 0.59 25.37 -0.48
N LEU A 145 1.25 24.21 -0.55
CA LEU A 145 2.71 24.15 -0.52
C LEU A 145 3.34 24.77 -1.78
N ALA A 146 2.77 24.52 -2.95
CA ALA A 146 3.28 25.07 -4.22
C ALA A 146 3.16 26.60 -4.33
N ALA A 147 2.37 27.25 -3.48
CA ALA A 147 2.30 28.71 -3.43
C ALA A 147 3.58 29.33 -2.83
N GLU A 148 4.30 28.59 -1.99
CA GLU A 148 5.48 29.06 -1.25
C GLU A 148 6.76 28.35 -1.69
N PHE A 149 6.64 27.13 -2.23
CA PHE A 149 7.75 26.27 -2.61
C PHE A 149 7.60 25.73 -4.03
N GLU A 150 8.38 26.28 -4.97
CA GLU A 150 8.37 25.81 -6.35
C GLU A 150 9.18 24.51 -6.48
N ASN A 151 8.47 23.40 -6.75
CA ASN A 151 9.07 22.09 -6.87
C ASN A 151 8.42 21.30 -8.01
N ALA A 152 9.25 20.66 -8.85
CA ALA A 152 8.77 19.92 -10.01
C ALA A 152 7.87 18.73 -9.66
N GLU A 153 8.14 18.03 -8.56
CA GLU A 153 7.33 16.90 -8.09
C GLU A 153 5.93 17.36 -7.64
N LEU A 154 5.82 18.55 -7.02
CA LEU A 154 4.52 19.14 -6.67
C LEU A 154 3.71 19.49 -7.91
N LEU A 155 4.34 20.09 -8.92
CA LEU A 155 3.68 20.45 -10.17
C LEU A 155 3.18 19.19 -10.92
N GLU A 156 4.00 18.14 -10.98
CA GLU A 156 3.61 16.86 -11.55
C GLU A 156 2.48 16.20 -10.75
N GLY A 157 2.62 16.15 -9.42
CA GLY A 157 1.61 15.62 -8.50
C GLY A 157 0.26 16.29 -8.69
N ARG A 158 0.23 17.63 -8.78
CA ARG A 158 -0.98 18.40 -9.07
C ARG A 158 -1.64 17.99 -10.39
N GLN A 159 -0.87 17.85 -11.45
CA GLN A 159 -1.40 17.44 -12.76
C GLN A 159 -1.94 16.00 -12.74
N ILE A 160 -1.29 15.10 -12.00
CA ILE A 160 -1.78 13.73 -11.81
C ILE A 160 -3.10 13.74 -11.05
N VAL A 161 -3.20 14.51 -9.97
CA VAL A 161 -4.41 14.64 -9.15
C VAL A 161 -5.58 15.18 -9.97
N GLU A 162 -5.39 16.27 -10.71
CA GLU A 162 -6.46 16.88 -11.51
C GLU A 162 -7.01 15.93 -12.59
N ARG A 163 -6.10 15.22 -13.27
CA ARG A 163 -6.49 14.19 -14.26
C ARG A 163 -7.21 13.01 -13.58
N SER A 164 -6.71 12.56 -12.43
CA SER A 164 -7.26 11.41 -11.72
C SER A 164 -8.65 11.69 -11.17
N VAL A 165 -8.88 12.85 -10.54
CA VAL A 165 -10.22 13.27 -10.06
C VAL A 165 -11.22 13.29 -11.21
N THR A 166 -10.84 13.86 -12.36
CA THR A 166 -11.68 13.90 -13.56
C THR A 166 -12.02 12.49 -14.04
N LEU A 167 -11.02 11.62 -14.16
CA LEU A 167 -11.19 10.23 -14.55
C LEU A 167 -12.12 9.47 -13.59
N TYR A 168 -11.92 9.62 -12.28
CA TYR A 168 -12.64 8.84 -11.27
C TYR A 168 -14.10 9.27 -11.17
N ARG A 169 -14.39 10.56 -11.32
CA ARG A 169 -15.76 11.07 -11.42
C ARG A 169 -16.48 10.54 -12.66
N ALA A 170 -15.79 10.46 -13.80
CA ALA A 170 -16.35 9.86 -15.01
C ALA A 170 -16.60 8.35 -14.81
N GLU A 171 -15.64 7.62 -14.24
CA GLU A 171 -15.78 6.19 -13.96
C GLU A 171 -16.94 5.89 -13.00
N ARG A 172 -17.17 6.76 -12.01
CA ARG A 172 -18.35 6.67 -11.13
C ARG A 172 -19.65 6.72 -11.93
N GLY A 173 -19.75 7.65 -12.88
CA GLY A 173 -20.91 7.75 -13.78
C GLY A 173 -21.09 6.50 -14.64
N GLU A 174 -19.99 5.98 -15.19
CA GLU A 174 -19.99 4.76 -16.00
C GLU A 174 -20.40 3.51 -15.20
N ILE A 175 -19.99 3.38 -13.93
CA ILE A 175 -20.41 2.29 -13.06
C ILE A 175 -21.92 2.36 -12.78
N VAL A 176 -22.43 3.56 -12.45
CA VAL A 176 -23.88 3.74 -12.23
C VAL A 176 -24.67 3.42 -13.50
N ALA A 177 -24.21 3.88 -14.66
CA ALA A 177 -24.82 3.59 -15.94
C ALA A 177 -24.75 2.10 -16.31
N ALA A 178 -23.66 1.40 -15.97
CA ALA A 178 -23.52 -0.03 -16.20
C ALA A 178 -24.51 -0.84 -15.33
N ARG A 179 -24.68 -0.46 -14.07
CA ARG A 179 -25.66 -1.08 -13.16
C ARG A 179 -27.10 -0.90 -13.63
N SER A 180 -27.46 0.29 -14.11
CA SER A 180 -28.83 0.59 -14.53
C SER A 180 -29.27 -0.15 -15.80
N ARG A 181 -28.32 -0.61 -16.63
CA ARG A 181 -28.60 -1.41 -17.83
C ARG A 181 -28.82 -2.89 -17.54
N SER A 182 -28.56 -3.35 -16.32
CA SER A 182 -28.72 -4.75 -15.92
C SER A 182 -30.21 -5.08 -15.74
N THR A 183 -30.60 -6.32 -16.03
CA THR A 183 -31.95 -6.82 -15.74
C THR A 183 -32.21 -6.88 -14.23
N LEU A 184 -33.47 -6.96 -13.81
CA LEU A 184 -33.80 -7.03 -12.37
C LEU A 184 -33.14 -8.22 -11.66
N GLU A 185 -33.07 -9.37 -12.31
CA GLU A 185 -32.40 -10.57 -11.76
C GLU A 185 -30.89 -10.38 -11.63
N GLU A 186 -30.25 -9.81 -12.66
CA GLU A 186 -28.83 -9.46 -12.62
C GLU A 186 -28.53 -8.42 -11.53
N GLN A 187 -29.42 -7.44 -11.33
CA GLN A 187 -29.28 -6.44 -10.27
C GLN A 187 -29.30 -7.07 -8.87
N VAL A 188 -30.14 -8.08 -8.62
CA VAL A 188 -30.14 -8.81 -7.33
C VAL A 188 -28.80 -9.51 -7.10
N ASN A 189 -28.29 -10.23 -8.10
CA ASN A 189 -26.99 -10.92 -8.01
C ASN A 189 -25.83 -9.92 -7.84
N LEU A 190 -25.89 -8.80 -8.54
CA LEU A 190 -24.92 -7.73 -8.46
C LEU A 190 -24.87 -7.09 -7.06
N LEU A 191 -26.03 -6.75 -6.49
CA LEU A 191 -26.10 -6.18 -5.14
C LEU A 191 -25.61 -7.17 -4.09
N ALA A 192 -25.91 -8.46 -4.26
CA ALA A 192 -25.37 -9.51 -3.38
C ALA A 192 -23.85 -9.60 -3.48
N ALA A 193 -23.27 -9.51 -4.69
CA ALA A 193 -21.83 -9.48 -4.89
C ALA A 193 -21.19 -8.26 -4.22
N VAL A 194 -21.76 -7.06 -4.40
CA VAL A 194 -21.27 -5.84 -3.76
C VAL A 194 -21.35 -5.94 -2.24
N ALA A 195 -22.44 -6.47 -1.68
CA ALA A 195 -22.54 -6.70 -0.22
C ALA A 195 -21.47 -7.67 0.29
N ASN A 196 -21.22 -8.76 -0.43
CA ASN A 196 -20.19 -9.73 -0.07
C ASN A 196 -18.78 -9.14 -0.11
N GLU A 197 -18.48 -8.27 -1.07
CA GLU A 197 -17.21 -7.53 -1.09
C GLU A 197 -17.07 -6.65 0.16
N GLN A 198 -18.12 -5.96 0.59
CA GLN A 198 -18.10 -5.18 1.85
C GLN A 198 -17.92 -6.06 3.10
N PHE A 199 -18.53 -7.26 3.12
CA PHE A 199 -18.31 -8.22 4.20
C PHE A 199 -16.87 -8.73 4.23
N GLN A 200 -16.27 -8.96 3.06
CA GLN A 200 -14.88 -9.36 2.95
C GLN A 200 -13.94 -8.27 3.45
N MET A 201 -14.20 -7.00 3.12
CA MET A 201 -13.42 -5.87 3.65
C MET A 201 -13.48 -5.80 5.19
N TYR A 202 -14.64 -6.07 5.79
CA TYR A 202 -14.71 -6.16 7.25
C TYR A 202 -13.81 -7.29 7.79
N GLN A 203 -13.87 -8.47 7.17
CA GLN A 203 -13.04 -9.60 7.60
C GLN A 203 -11.55 -9.29 7.48
N ASP A 204 -11.14 -8.67 6.39
CA ASP A 204 -9.73 -8.39 6.11
C ASP A 204 -9.15 -7.28 7.01
N HIS A 205 -9.94 -6.25 7.37
CA HIS A 205 -9.44 -5.08 8.09
C HIS A 205 -9.80 -5.05 9.59
N PHE A 206 -10.85 -5.75 10.01
CA PHE A 206 -11.38 -5.64 11.38
C PHE A 206 -11.37 -6.97 12.13
N ALA A 207 -11.77 -8.08 11.50
CA ALA A 207 -11.87 -9.36 12.19
C ALA A 207 -10.51 -9.83 12.75
N GLY A 208 -10.48 -10.15 14.04
CA GLY A 208 -9.25 -10.60 14.72
C GLY A 208 -8.17 -9.54 14.93
N LYS A 209 -8.38 -8.28 14.52
CA LYS A 209 -7.41 -7.18 14.70
C LYS A 209 -7.63 -6.43 16.01
N SER A 210 -6.64 -5.70 16.51
CA SER A 210 -6.83 -4.85 17.70
C SER A 210 -7.80 -3.69 17.39
N ARG A 211 -8.69 -3.34 18.31
CA ARG A 211 -9.55 -2.14 18.15
C ARG A 211 -8.75 -0.84 18.05
N LEU A 212 -7.54 -0.81 18.62
CA LEU A 212 -6.64 0.35 18.55
C LEU A 212 -6.05 0.58 17.17
N SER A 213 -5.92 -0.47 16.35
CA SER A 213 -5.33 -0.37 15.01
C SER A 213 -6.36 -0.28 13.88
N ARG A 214 -7.66 -0.37 14.21
CA ARG A 214 -8.77 -0.30 13.25
C ARG A 214 -9.11 1.15 12.95
N ARG A 215 -9.18 1.51 11.66
CA ARG A 215 -9.61 2.84 11.21
C ARG A 215 -11.14 2.95 11.30
N PRO A 216 -11.69 3.83 12.16
CA PRO A 216 -13.15 3.96 12.30
C PRO A 216 -13.84 4.40 11.00
N ASP A 217 -13.21 5.28 10.23
CA ASP A 217 -13.80 5.85 9.03
C ASP A 217 -13.96 4.83 7.89
N LEU A 218 -13.05 3.85 7.79
CA LEU A 218 -13.23 2.72 6.87
C LEU A 218 -14.46 1.90 7.24
N LEU A 219 -14.72 1.67 8.54
CA LEU A 219 -15.91 0.93 8.97
C LEU A 219 -17.19 1.72 8.69
N VAL A 220 -17.16 3.04 8.89
CA VAL A 220 -18.25 3.93 8.50
C VAL A 220 -18.50 3.87 6.99
N ARG A 221 -17.46 3.87 6.16
CA ARG A 221 -17.60 3.69 4.71
C ARG A 221 -18.27 2.36 4.36
N ILE A 222 -17.82 1.26 4.97
CA ILE A 222 -18.44 -0.07 4.79
C ILE A 222 -19.93 -0.02 5.16
N ILE A 223 -20.28 0.62 6.27
CA ILE A 223 -21.67 0.79 6.71
C ILE A 223 -22.48 1.58 5.66
N THR A 224 -21.98 2.75 5.22
CA THR A 224 -22.66 3.58 4.21
C THR A 224 -22.87 2.82 2.91
N SER A 225 -21.87 2.09 2.42
CA SER A 225 -22.02 1.28 1.20
C SER A 225 -23.04 0.15 1.39
N LEU A 226 -23.10 -0.50 2.55
CA LEU A 226 -24.10 -1.52 2.85
C LEU A 226 -25.51 -0.94 3.00
N GLU A 227 -25.66 0.27 3.55
CA GLU A 227 -26.95 0.98 3.62
C GLU A 227 -27.49 1.29 2.23
N GLU A 228 -26.63 1.79 1.33
CA GLU A 228 -27.00 2.04 -0.07
C GLU A 228 -27.40 0.74 -0.80
N VAL A 229 -26.64 -0.33 -0.61
CA VAL A 229 -26.96 -1.65 -1.18
C VAL A 229 -28.28 -2.18 -0.62
N GLN A 230 -28.51 -2.07 0.69
CA GLN A 230 -29.76 -2.48 1.31
C GLN A 230 -30.95 -1.68 0.79
N ALA A 231 -30.81 -0.37 0.63
CA ALA A 231 -31.85 0.48 0.07
C ALA A 231 -32.22 0.04 -1.36
N GLN A 232 -31.22 -0.25 -2.19
CA GLN A 232 -31.43 -0.78 -3.55
C GLN A 232 -32.08 -2.17 -3.54
N MET A 233 -31.63 -3.08 -2.66
CA MET A 233 -32.23 -4.41 -2.52
C MET A 233 -33.70 -4.32 -2.09
N ARG A 234 -34.04 -3.42 -1.16
CA ARG A 234 -35.43 -3.17 -0.74
C ARG A 234 -36.28 -2.62 -1.87
N ALA A 235 -35.77 -1.67 -2.65
CA ALA A 235 -36.45 -1.15 -3.83
C ALA A 235 -36.73 -2.26 -4.86
N LEU A 236 -35.76 -3.14 -5.12
CA LEU A 236 -35.95 -4.32 -5.96
C LEU A 236 -36.94 -5.32 -5.35
N GLY A 237 -36.95 -5.48 -4.03
CA GLY A 237 -37.89 -6.35 -3.33
C GLY A 237 -39.35 -5.91 -3.48
N VAL A 238 -39.61 -4.60 -3.65
CA VAL A 238 -40.94 -4.09 -3.99
C VAL A 238 -41.34 -4.48 -5.43
N LEU A 239 -40.38 -4.45 -6.36
CA LEU A 239 -40.61 -4.81 -7.77
C LEU A 239 -40.69 -6.33 -7.98
N GLN A 240 -40.04 -7.11 -7.13
CA GLN A 240 -39.94 -8.58 -7.19
C GLN A 240 -40.22 -9.22 -5.82
N PRO A 241 -41.47 -9.15 -5.31
CA PRO A 241 -41.81 -9.61 -3.96
C PRO A 241 -41.58 -11.12 -3.75
N GLU A 242 -41.73 -11.92 -4.80
CA GLU A 242 -41.55 -13.38 -4.77
C GLU A 242 -40.07 -13.81 -4.73
N ASN A 243 -39.11 -12.88 -4.85
CA ASN A 243 -37.69 -13.21 -4.83
C ASN A 243 -37.19 -13.47 -3.40
N ALA A 244 -37.35 -14.72 -2.94
CA ALA A 244 -36.92 -15.15 -1.61
C ALA A 244 -35.41 -14.97 -1.34
N SER A 245 -34.58 -15.07 -2.38
CA SER A 245 -33.12 -14.84 -2.27
C SER A 245 -32.83 -13.39 -1.89
N ASN A 246 -33.46 -12.43 -2.57
CA ASN A 246 -33.31 -11.01 -2.26
C ASN A 246 -33.77 -10.69 -0.83
N GLN A 247 -34.90 -11.24 -0.39
CA GLN A 247 -35.39 -11.04 0.99
C GLN A 247 -34.40 -11.55 2.04
N LYS A 248 -33.80 -12.73 1.81
CA LYS A 248 -32.75 -13.28 2.67
C LYS A 248 -31.50 -12.40 2.68
N ASN A 249 -31.11 -11.85 1.53
CA ASN A 249 -29.96 -10.95 1.42
C ASN A 249 -30.20 -9.65 2.20
N ILE A 250 -31.39 -9.05 2.11
CA ILE A 250 -31.77 -7.86 2.89
C ILE A 250 -31.61 -8.12 4.39
N GLY A 251 -32.10 -9.27 4.88
CA GLY A 251 -31.97 -9.66 6.29
C GLY A 251 -30.51 -9.87 6.71
N THR A 252 -29.69 -10.48 5.85
CA THR A 252 -28.26 -10.66 6.11
C THR A 252 -27.52 -9.33 6.19
N VAL A 253 -27.77 -8.42 5.25
CA VAL A 253 -27.20 -7.07 5.25
C VAL A 253 -27.64 -6.29 6.49
N GLN A 254 -28.92 -6.38 6.88
CA GLN A 254 -29.41 -5.74 8.10
C GLN A 254 -28.65 -6.21 9.35
N GLY A 255 -28.52 -7.52 9.55
CA GLY A 255 -27.81 -8.06 10.71
C GLY A 255 -26.33 -7.65 10.76
N ARG A 256 -25.68 -7.52 9.59
CA ARG A 256 -24.30 -7.03 9.50
C ARG A 256 -24.20 -5.53 9.80
N LEU A 257 -25.14 -4.72 9.29
CA LEU A 257 -25.20 -3.28 9.59
C LEU A 257 -25.32 -3.02 11.09
N ASP A 258 -26.21 -3.73 11.78
CA ASP A 258 -26.42 -3.54 13.21
C ASP A 258 -25.16 -3.93 14.02
N PHE A 259 -24.51 -5.03 13.65
CA PHE A 259 -23.24 -5.43 14.25
C PHE A 259 -22.11 -4.42 13.99
N TYR A 260 -21.96 -3.93 12.75
CA TYR A 260 -20.89 -2.98 12.40
C TYR A 260 -21.07 -1.62 13.06
N ARG A 261 -22.31 -1.12 13.19
CA ARG A 261 -22.59 0.13 13.92
C ARG A 261 -22.15 0.04 15.39
N GLY A 262 -22.48 -1.06 16.07
CA GLY A 262 -22.00 -1.29 17.44
C GLY A 262 -20.48 -1.38 17.51
N GLU A 263 -19.84 -2.00 16.51
CA GLU A 263 -18.37 -2.09 16.48
C GLU A 263 -17.70 -0.73 16.26
N VAL A 264 -18.28 0.19 15.49
CA VAL A 264 -17.75 1.57 15.36
C VAL A 264 -17.72 2.28 16.71
N GLU A 265 -18.80 2.17 17.49
CA GLU A 265 -18.89 2.80 18.82
C GLU A 265 -17.82 2.24 19.76
N GLU A 266 -17.67 0.92 19.78
CA GLU A 266 -16.67 0.24 20.60
C GLU A 266 -15.23 0.59 20.20
N VAL A 267 -14.93 0.65 18.90
CA VAL A 267 -13.62 1.09 18.40
C VAL A 267 -13.35 2.53 18.82
N ARG A 268 -14.31 3.45 18.62
CA ARG A 268 -14.16 4.87 19.01
C ARG A 268 -13.92 5.01 20.49
N LYS A 269 -14.70 4.31 21.33
CA LYS A 269 -14.57 4.32 22.78
C LYS A 269 -13.17 3.89 23.20
N VAL A 270 -12.70 2.73 22.71
CA VAL A 270 -11.37 2.21 23.05
C VAL A 270 -10.28 3.20 22.65
N ARG A 271 -10.36 3.80 21.46
CA ARG A 271 -9.37 4.77 20.99
C ARG A 271 -9.38 6.06 21.80
N GLN A 272 -10.56 6.60 22.13
CA GLN A 272 -10.70 7.83 22.91
C GLN A 272 -10.12 7.71 24.33
N THR A 273 -10.17 6.52 24.93
CA THR A 273 -9.64 6.27 26.27
C THR A 273 -8.18 5.83 26.28
N SER A 274 -7.57 5.62 25.12
CA SER A 274 -6.19 5.14 25.01
C SER A 274 -5.21 6.28 24.88
N SER A 275 -3.97 6.06 25.32
CA SER A 275 -2.93 7.06 25.15
C SER A 275 -2.50 7.17 23.69
N PHE A 276 -1.91 8.31 23.33
CA PHE A 276 -1.31 8.50 22.01
C PHE A 276 -0.23 7.44 21.73
N ASP A 277 0.61 7.13 22.71
CA ASP A 277 1.71 6.16 22.57
C ASP A 277 1.15 4.73 22.35
N ASP A 278 0.06 4.37 23.02
CA ASP A 278 -0.63 3.08 22.79
C ASP A 278 -1.18 2.97 21.36
N LEU A 279 -1.70 4.07 20.80
CA LEU A 279 -2.19 4.11 19.42
C LEU A 279 -1.04 3.93 18.43
N VAL A 280 0.06 4.68 18.60
CA VAL A 280 1.26 4.54 17.76
C VAL A 280 1.82 3.11 17.84
N ALA A 281 1.94 2.56 19.05
CA ALA A 281 2.43 1.19 19.24
C ALA A 281 1.50 0.14 18.59
N ALA A 282 0.18 0.31 18.72
CA ALA A 282 -0.79 -0.60 18.11
C ALA A 282 -0.74 -0.54 16.57
N LEU A 283 -0.57 0.64 15.98
CA LEU A 283 -0.42 0.81 14.53
C LEU A 283 0.90 0.19 14.03
N GLY A 284 2.00 0.41 14.74
CA GLY A 284 3.28 -0.24 14.43
C GLY A 284 3.19 -1.77 14.50
N SER A 285 2.51 -2.31 15.52
CA SER A 285 2.24 -3.75 15.60
C SER A 285 1.37 -4.25 14.45
N ALA A 286 0.38 -3.48 14.01
CA ALA A 286 -0.47 -3.86 12.88
C ALA A 286 0.30 -3.88 11.55
N ALA A 287 1.17 -2.88 11.31
CA ALA A 287 2.08 -2.88 10.16
C ALA A 287 2.98 -4.11 10.15
N ASN A 288 3.62 -4.42 11.29
CA ASN A 288 4.50 -5.59 11.42
C ASN A 288 3.81 -6.92 11.10
N GLN A 289 2.53 -7.08 11.47
CA GLN A 289 1.76 -8.27 11.10
C GLN A 289 1.62 -8.42 9.59
N VAL A 290 1.41 -7.32 8.86
CA VAL A 290 1.32 -7.34 7.39
C VAL A 290 2.70 -7.64 6.78
N PHE A 291 3.77 -7.06 7.35
CA PHE A 291 5.14 -7.35 6.92
C PHE A 291 5.51 -8.83 7.12
N ASP A 292 5.12 -9.42 8.24
CA ASP A 292 5.29 -10.85 8.51
C ASP A 292 4.54 -11.72 7.50
N GLU A 293 3.31 -11.35 7.14
CA GLU A 293 2.51 -12.09 6.17
C GLU A 293 3.14 -12.07 4.78
N TYR A 294 3.63 -10.91 4.34
CA TYR A 294 4.35 -10.77 3.08
C TYR A 294 5.62 -11.62 3.06
N ARG A 295 6.44 -11.56 4.13
CA ARG A 295 7.66 -12.37 4.24
C ARG A 295 7.38 -13.87 4.14
N LYS A 296 6.26 -14.34 4.70
CA LYS A 296 5.87 -15.77 4.63
C LYS A 296 5.34 -16.18 3.26
N SER A 297 4.64 -15.28 2.56
CA SER A 297 3.84 -15.65 1.39
C SER A 297 4.49 -15.23 0.05
N PHE A 298 5.42 -14.27 0.06
CA PHE A 298 5.98 -13.67 -1.17
C PHE A 298 7.51 -13.68 -1.21
N ALA A 299 8.19 -13.47 -0.09
CA ALA A 299 9.65 -13.31 -0.10
C ALA A 299 10.37 -14.57 -0.61
N GLY A 300 11.24 -14.38 -1.61
CA GLY A 300 12.07 -15.44 -2.19
C GLY A 300 11.32 -16.46 -3.04
N ALA A 301 10.05 -16.21 -3.35
CA ALA A 301 9.21 -17.15 -4.06
C ALA A 301 8.90 -16.71 -5.49
N ASP A 302 8.62 -17.67 -6.37
CA ASP A 302 8.38 -17.39 -7.80
C ASP A 302 7.09 -16.58 -8.02
N ARG A 303 7.20 -15.52 -8.81
CA ARG A 303 6.13 -14.55 -9.10
C ARG A 303 4.94 -15.19 -9.82
N ALA A 304 5.15 -16.15 -10.71
CA ALA A 304 4.04 -16.78 -11.44
C ALA A 304 3.10 -17.54 -10.49
N SER A 305 3.65 -18.11 -9.42
CA SER A 305 2.90 -18.88 -8.41
C SER A 305 2.22 -18.06 -7.30
N ARG A 306 2.38 -16.73 -7.26
CA ARG A 306 1.88 -15.90 -6.14
C ARG A 306 0.41 -15.50 -6.30
N GLU A 307 -0.31 -15.41 -5.19
CA GLU A 307 -1.71 -14.97 -5.19
C GLU A 307 -1.85 -13.44 -5.16
N LEU A 308 -2.14 -12.82 -6.32
CA LEU A 308 -2.34 -11.36 -6.43
C LEU A 308 -3.41 -10.83 -5.48
N LYS A 309 -4.46 -11.59 -5.21
CA LYS A 309 -5.54 -11.17 -4.30
C LYS A 309 -5.03 -10.99 -2.86
N GLN A 310 -4.13 -11.86 -2.42
CA GLN A 310 -3.51 -11.74 -1.09
C GLN A 310 -2.61 -10.50 -1.02
N LEU A 311 -1.81 -10.23 -2.06
CA LEU A 311 -0.97 -9.03 -2.10
C LEU A 311 -1.82 -7.75 -2.13
N ASN A 312 -2.88 -7.73 -2.93
CA ASN A 312 -3.82 -6.61 -2.97
C ASN A 312 -4.37 -6.27 -1.58
N ARG A 313 -4.81 -7.29 -0.83
CA ARG A 313 -5.27 -7.14 0.55
C ARG A 313 -4.20 -6.54 1.45
N MET A 314 -2.96 -7.00 1.36
CA MET A 314 -1.85 -6.47 2.16
C MET A 314 -1.55 -5.00 1.82
N CYS A 315 -1.61 -4.62 0.53
CA CYS A 315 -1.50 -3.22 0.12
C CYS A 315 -2.61 -2.36 0.75
N ASP A 316 -3.87 -2.83 0.69
CA ASP A 316 -4.98 -2.10 1.30
C ASP A 316 -4.82 -2.02 2.83
N GLN A 317 -4.42 -3.09 3.51
CA GLN A 317 -4.20 -3.08 4.96
C GLN A 317 -3.11 -2.08 5.37
N LEU A 318 -1.98 -2.05 4.66
CA LEU A 318 -0.92 -1.07 4.92
C LEU A 318 -1.37 0.35 4.60
N TYR A 319 -2.17 0.56 3.55
CA TYR A 319 -2.73 1.88 3.23
C TYR A 319 -3.61 2.40 4.39
N GLU A 320 -4.44 1.55 5.00
CA GLU A 320 -5.25 1.94 6.17
C GLU A 320 -4.40 2.22 7.42
N VAL A 321 -3.28 1.54 7.60
CA VAL A 321 -2.35 1.83 8.70
C VAL A 321 -1.63 3.15 8.45
N ALA A 322 -1.15 3.38 7.22
CA ALA A 322 -0.48 4.60 6.82
C ALA A 322 -1.37 5.82 7.04
N HIS A 323 -2.64 5.77 6.62
CA HIS A 323 -3.59 6.87 6.82
C HIS A 323 -3.76 7.22 8.30
N GLN A 324 -3.89 6.21 9.15
CA GLN A 324 -4.03 6.44 10.59
C GLN A 324 -2.77 7.03 11.22
N MET A 325 -1.58 6.60 10.78
CA MET A 325 -0.31 7.18 11.24
C MET A 325 -0.16 8.63 10.76
N ASP A 326 -0.54 8.92 9.51
CA ASP A 326 -0.54 10.28 8.94
C ASP A 326 -1.48 11.22 9.71
N ASP A 327 -2.69 10.74 10.04
CA ASP A 327 -3.66 11.49 10.83
C ASP A 327 -3.12 11.77 12.25
N LEU A 328 -2.37 10.85 12.85
CA LEU A 328 -1.74 11.07 14.16
C LEU A 328 -0.62 12.12 14.10
N ASP A 329 0.21 12.11 13.05
CA ASP A 329 1.28 13.10 12.86
C ASP A 329 0.71 14.53 12.76
N ARG A 330 -0.46 14.70 12.14
CA ARG A 330 -1.16 15.99 12.08
C ARG A 330 -1.65 16.50 13.44
N VAL A 331 -1.90 15.59 14.39
CA VAL A 331 -2.37 15.93 15.73
C VAL A 331 -1.21 16.26 16.66
N ARG A 332 -0.13 15.49 16.59
CA ARG A 332 1.04 15.65 17.46
C ARG A 332 2.26 15.01 16.83
N GLU A 333 3.35 15.77 16.75
CA GLU A 333 4.66 15.25 16.34
C GLU A 333 5.15 14.17 17.32
N ASN A 334 5.60 13.05 16.75
CA ASN A 334 6.20 11.95 17.48
C ASN A 334 7.21 11.24 16.58
N ASP A 335 8.50 11.32 16.93
CA ASP A 335 9.60 10.77 16.13
C ASP A 335 9.42 9.28 15.81
N SER A 336 8.84 8.51 16.75
CA SER A 336 8.57 7.08 16.52
C SER A 336 7.46 6.87 15.50
N ASN A 337 6.40 7.68 15.52
CA ASN A 337 5.33 7.60 14.53
C ASN A 337 5.83 8.04 13.14
N VAL A 338 6.59 9.13 13.06
CA VAL A 338 7.20 9.61 11.81
C VAL A 338 8.09 8.54 11.19
N ALA A 339 8.96 7.91 11.99
CA ALA A 339 9.81 6.81 11.53
C ALA A 339 8.99 5.59 11.08
N ASN A 340 7.96 5.21 11.84
CA ASN A 340 7.08 4.10 11.49
C ASN A 340 6.30 4.36 10.20
N LEU A 341 5.76 5.57 10.02
CA LEU A 341 5.04 5.97 8.82
C LEU A 341 5.94 5.90 7.59
N ALA A 342 7.18 6.39 7.68
CA ALA A 342 8.15 6.28 6.59
C ALA A 342 8.37 4.82 6.17
N ILE A 343 8.60 3.92 7.12
CA ILE A 343 8.76 2.48 6.87
C ILE A 343 7.51 1.88 6.21
N VAL A 344 6.31 2.26 6.70
CA VAL A 344 5.04 1.78 6.16
C VAL A 344 4.84 2.26 4.71
N LEU A 345 5.10 3.53 4.42
CA LEU A 345 4.97 4.09 3.07
C LEU A 345 5.96 3.43 2.10
N ASP A 346 7.21 3.23 2.50
CA ASP A 346 8.22 2.58 1.66
C ASP A 346 7.89 1.11 1.41
N THR A 347 7.43 0.39 2.44
CA THR A 347 7.02 -1.00 2.30
C THR A 347 5.76 -1.12 1.43
N LEU A 348 4.80 -0.22 1.58
CA LEU A 348 3.61 -0.19 0.73
C LEU A 348 4.00 0.03 -0.73
N ARG A 349 4.88 1.00 -1.04
CA ARG A 349 5.40 1.20 -2.40
C ARG A 349 6.11 -0.04 -2.96
N LEU A 350 6.86 -0.76 -2.12
CA LEU A 350 7.45 -2.04 -2.52
C LEU A 350 6.35 -3.03 -2.93
N TYR A 351 5.29 -3.15 -2.14
CA TYR A 351 4.21 -4.09 -2.43
C TYR A 351 3.40 -3.69 -3.68
N GLU A 352 3.19 -2.40 -3.90
CA GLU A 352 2.58 -1.89 -5.14
C GLU A 352 3.39 -2.28 -6.39
N ARG A 353 4.72 -2.17 -6.31
CA ARG A 353 5.59 -2.58 -7.41
C ARG A 353 5.58 -4.09 -7.60
N GLU A 354 5.66 -4.86 -6.53
CA GLU A 354 5.61 -6.31 -6.61
C GLU A 354 4.26 -6.79 -7.19
N TYR A 355 3.16 -6.11 -6.86
CA TYR A 355 1.85 -6.38 -7.45
C TYR A 355 1.88 -6.21 -8.98
N ASP A 356 2.46 -5.13 -9.47
CA ASP A 356 2.61 -4.91 -10.91
C ASP A 356 3.49 -5.97 -11.57
N GLU A 357 4.62 -6.33 -10.95
CA GLU A 357 5.55 -7.31 -11.50
C GLU A 357 4.92 -8.70 -11.57
N ILE A 358 4.22 -9.13 -10.51
CA ILE A 358 3.47 -10.39 -10.52
C ILE A 358 2.39 -10.35 -11.60
N ARG A 359 1.62 -9.26 -11.68
CA ARG A 359 0.58 -9.12 -12.71
C ARG A 359 1.15 -9.22 -14.12
N LYS A 360 2.28 -8.57 -14.41
CA LYS A 360 2.96 -8.66 -15.71
C LYS A 360 3.35 -10.10 -16.05
N VAL A 361 3.98 -10.81 -15.10
CA VAL A 361 4.40 -12.21 -15.29
C VAL A 361 3.19 -13.12 -15.53
N GLN A 362 2.12 -12.96 -14.76
CA GLN A 362 0.93 -13.81 -14.87
C GLN A 362 0.13 -13.55 -16.16
N VAL A 363 0.06 -12.31 -16.63
CA VAL A 363 -0.55 -11.97 -17.92
C VAL A 363 0.30 -12.53 -19.07
N ALA A 364 1.62 -12.40 -19.00
CA ALA A 364 2.51 -12.98 -20.01
C ALA A 364 2.45 -14.51 -20.06
N SER A 365 2.25 -15.16 -18.91
CA SER A 365 2.15 -16.63 -18.82
C SER A 365 0.78 -17.17 -19.27
N THR A 366 -0.24 -16.33 -19.35
CA THR A 366 -1.58 -16.70 -19.83
C THR A 366 -1.86 -16.26 -21.27
N ALA A 367 -0.90 -15.57 -21.92
CA ALA A 367 -0.96 -15.25 -23.34
C ALA A 367 -0.69 -16.52 -24.19
N PRO A 368 -1.54 -16.83 -25.18
CA PRO A 368 -1.49 -18.08 -25.96
C PRO A 368 -0.29 -18.19 -26.91
#